data_AF-A0AAJ2TLH1-F1
#
_entry.id   AF-A0AAJ2TLH1-F1
#
_cell.length_a   1.000
_cell.length_b   1.000
_cell.length_c   1.000
_cell.angle_alpha   90.00
_cell.angle_beta   90.00
_cell.angle_gamma   90.00
#
_symmetry.space_group_name_H-M   'P 1'
#
loop_
_entity.id
_entity.type
_entity.pdbx_description
1 polymer ?
#
loop_
_entity_poly.entity_id
_entity_poly.type
_entity_poly.pdbx_seq_one_letter_code
_entity_poly.pdbx_strand_id
1 'polypeptide(L)' 'MRIAITERITDILVSHEIIIEENRNLYTYGLQQGLLMILNIATILGIGIVLNMVWESIIFLLTYVPLRGIADSAIDKYKR' A
#
# COMPACT_ATOMS: atom_id res chain seq x y z
N MET A 1 13.63 -8.84 -2.39
CA MET A 1 12.90 -10.13 -2.35
C MET A 1 11.59 -9.93 -3.10
N ARG A 2 11.47 -10.39 -4.35
CA ARG A 2 10.21 -10.29 -5.10
C ARG A 2 9.23 -11.29 -4.49
N ILE A 3 8.08 -10.80 -4.05
CA ILE A 3 7.04 -11.63 -3.45
C ILE A 3 6.45 -12.47 -4.59
N ALA A 4 6.74 -13.77 -4.62
CA ALA A 4 6.28 -14.70 -5.66
C ALA A 4 4.74 -14.73 -5.82
N ILE A 5 4.01 -14.30 -4.79
CA ILE A 5 2.56 -14.16 -4.79
C ILE A 5 2.11 -13.01 -5.70
N THR A 6 2.87 -11.90 -5.76
CA THR A 6 2.54 -10.76 -6.62
C THR A 6 2.60 -11.16 -8.09
N GLU A 7 3.63 -11.91 -8.50
CA GLU A 7 3.76 -12.37 -9.90
C GLU A 7 2.62 -13.30 -10.29
N ARG A 8 2.22 -14.24 -9.42
CA ARG A 8 1.07 -15.14 -9.68
C ARG A 8 -0.25 -14.40 -9.80
N ILE A 9 -0.48 -13.38 -8.96
CA ILE A 9 -1.69 -12.56 -9.04
C ILE A 9 -1.67 -11.73 -10.33
N THR A 10 -0.53 -11.14 -10.69
CA THR A 10 -0.39 -10.39 -11.95
C THR A 10 -0.64 -11.27 -13.17
N ASP A 11 -0.14 -12.50 -13.21
CA ASP A 11 -0.39 -13.43 -14.34
C ASP A 11 -1.87 -13.81 -14.45
N ILE A 12 -2.57 -14.01 -13.33
CA ILE A 12 -4.02 -14.31 -13.34
C ILE A 12 -4.83 -13.12 -13.84
N LEU A 13 -4.46 -11.89 -13.47
CA LEU A 13 -5.15 -10.68 -13.94
C LEU A 13 -4.83 -10.33 -15.41
N VAL A 14 -3.62 -10.62 -15.89
CA VAL A 14 -3.26 -10.48 -17.32
C VAL A 14 -3.98 -11.54 -18.16
N SER A 15 -4.09 -12.77 -17.64
CA SER A 15 -4.81 -13.89 -18.28
C SER A 15 -6.31 -13.63 -18.50
N HIS A 16 -6.93 -12.74 -17.72
CA HIS A 16 -8.35 -12.41 -17.84
C HIS A 16 -8.63 -11.16 -18.69
N GLU A 17 -7.63 -10.59 -19.39
CA GLU A 17 -7.74 -9.35 -20.19
C GLU A 17 -8.26 -8.13 -19.42
N ILE A 18 -8.25 -8.16 -18.08
CA ILE A 18 -8.70 -7.05 -17.23
C ILE A 18 -7.65 -5.94 -17.19
N ILE A 19 -6.38 -6.24 -17.52
CA ILE A 19 -5.25 -5.30 -17.45
C ILE A 19 -4.50 -5.22 -18.78
N ILE A 20 -4.41 -4.00 -19.31
CA ILE A 20 -3.57 -3.64 -20.46
C ILE A 20 -2.10 -3.72 -20.02
N GLU A 21 -1.28 -4.50 -20.75
CA GLU A 21 0.14 -4.79 -20.46
C GLU A 21 0.98 -3.53 -20.17
N GLU A 22 0.64 -2.42 -20.81
CA GLU A 22 1.30 -1.11 -20.67
C GLU A 22 1.24 -0.54 -19.24
N ASN A 23 0.19 -0.86 -18.46
CA ASN A 23 0.06 -0.40 -17.07
C ASN A 23 0.49 -1.46 -16.04
N ARG A 24 1.04 -2.61 -16.47
CA ARG A 24 1.46 -3.71 -15.58
C ARG A 24 2.37 -3.23 -14.45
N ASN A 25 3.28 -2.30 -14.74
CA ASN A 25 4.15 -1.71 -13.72
C ASN A 25 3.36 -0.90 -12.68
N LEU A 26 2.40 -0.08 -13.10
CA LEU A 26 1.56 0.71 -12.20
C LEU A 26 0.71 -0.19 -11.30
N TYR A 27 0.13 -1.26 -11.85
CA TYR A 27 -0.63 -2.24 -11.08
C TYR A 27 0.26 -3.03 -10.11
N THR A 28 1.46 -3.43 -10.54
CA THR A 28 2.43 -4.13 -9.67
C THR A 28 2.85 -3.24 -8.51
N TYR A 29 3.12 -1.96 -8.76
CA TYR A 29 3.46 -0.97 -7.74
C TYR A 29 2.27 -0.71 -6.80
N GLY A 30 1.07 -0.50 -7.34
CA GLY A 30 -0.14 -0.29 -6.55
C GLY A 30 -0.45 -1.48 -5.65
N LEU A 31 -0.31 -2.71 -6.16
CA LEU A 31 -0.49 -3.93 -5.38
C LEU A 31 0.59 -4.08 -4.29
N GLN A 32 1.86 -3.85 -4.61
CA GLN A 32 2.93 -3.92 -3.61
C GLN A 32 2.78 -2.87 -2.51
N GLN A 33 2.52 -1.61 -2.89
CA GLN A 33 2.29 -0.54 -1.93
C GLN A 33 1.01 -0.76 -1.12
N GLY A 34 -0.06 -1.25 -1.75
CA GLY A 34 -1.32 -1.59 -1.09
C GLY A 34 -1.16 -2.71 -0.07
N LEU A 35 -0.45 -3.79 -0.42
CA LEU A 35 -0.12 -4.89 0.50
C LEU A 35 0.69 -4.39 1.70
N LEU A 36 1.73 -3.57 1.46
CA LEU A 36 2.53 -2.97 2.53
C LEU A 36 1.70 -2.03 3.41
N MET A 37 0.75 -1.29 2.83
CA MET A 37 -0.15 -0.42 3.58
C MET A 37 -1.09 -1.23 4.47
N ILE A 38 -1.74 -2.27 3.94
CA ILE A 38 -2.61 -3.17 4.72
C ILE A 38 -1.83 -3.82 5.86
N LEU A 39 -0.60 -4.29 5.60
CA LEU A 39 0.27 -4.87 6.63
C LEU A 39 0.60 -3.85 7.73
N ASN A 40 0.94 -2.62 7.36
CA ASN A 40 1.20 -1.55 8.33
C ASN A 40 -0.05 -1.25 9.18
N ILE A 41 -1.23 -1.15 8.56
CA ILE A 41 -2.49 -0.93 9.28
C ILE A 41 -2.74 -2.08 10.27
N ALA A 42 -2.59 -3.33 9.83
CA ALA A 42 -2.76 -4.49 10.69
C ALA A 42 -1.76 -4.51 11.85
N THR A 43 -0.52 -4.09 11.62
CA THR A 43 0.52 -4.02 12.65
C THR A 43 0.21 -2.92 13.68
N ILE A 44 -0.20 -1.74 13.22
CA ILE A 44 -0.61 -0.61 14.08
C ILE A 44 -1.81 -1.01 14.95
N LEU A 45 -2.83 -1.63 14.34
CA LEU A 45 -4.00 -2.11 15.09
C LEU A 45 -3.62 -3.22 16.07
N GLY A 46 -2.74 -4.15 15.70
CA GLY A 46 -2.25 -5.19 16.59
C GLY A 46 -1.52 -4.64 17.81
N ILE A 47 -0.61 -3.68 17.61
CA ILE A 47 0.10 -2.99 18.70
C ILE A 47 -0.89 -2.20 19.57
N GLY A 48 -1.83 -1.48 18.95
CA GLY A 48 -2.87 -0.73 19.66
C GLY A 48 -3.75 -1.62 20.55
N ILE A 49 -4.09 -2.82 20.09
CA ILE A 49 -4.84 -3.80 20.89
C ILE A 49 -3.99 -4.31 22.06
N VAL A 50 -2.74 -4.68 21.83
CA VAL A 50 -1.83 -5.18 22.89
C VAL A 50 -1.60 -4.13 23.98
N LEU A 51 -1.50 -2.85 23.59
CA LEU A 51 -1.27 -1.74 24.51
C LEU A 51 -2.57 -1.12 25.07
N ASN A 52 -3.75 -1.62 24.68
CA ASN A 52 -5.06 -0.98 24.95
C ASN A 52 -5.19 0.49 24.44
N MET A 53 -4.34 0.90 23.50
CA MET A 53 -4.28 2.23 22.89
C MET A 53 -4.89 2.23 21.47
N VAL A 54 -6.10 1.67 21.35
CA VAL A 54 -6.77 1.48 20.06
C VAL A 54 -7.19 2.83 19.47
N TRP A 55 -7.61 3.78 20.29
CA TRP A 55 -8.05 5.10 19.85
C TRP A 55 -6.89 5.94 19.29
N GLU A 56 -5.74 5.92 19.94
CA GLU A 56 -4.52 6.58 19.51
C GLU A 56 -4.03 6.00 18.17
N SER A 57 -4.15 4.68 18.01
CA SER A 57 -3.82 3.98 16.77
C SER A 57 -4.73 4.38 15.60
N ILE A 58 -6.03 4.59 15.86
CA ILE A 58 -6.99 5.07 14.86
C ILE A 58 -6.67 6.52 14.45
N ILE A 59 -6.42 7.41 15.41
CA ILE A 59 -6.06 8.81 15.13
C ILE A 59 -4.74 8.87 14.34
N PHE A 60 -3.77 8.03 14.70
CA PHE A 60 -2.51 7.89 13.98
C PHE A 60 -2.74 7.46 12.53
N LEU A 61 -3.60 6.46 12.30
CA LEU A 61 -3.95 5.99 10.95
C LEU A 61 -4.63 7.07 10.10
N LEU A 62 -5.61 7.78 10.68
CA LEU A 62 -6.32 8.87 10.00
C LEU A 62 -5.39 10.03 9.64
N THR A 63 -4.35 10.28 10.43
CA THR A 63 -3.36 11.33 10.16
C THR A 63 -2.29 10.85 9.18
N TYR A 64 -1.89 9.59 9.25
CA TYR A 64 -0.83 9.00 8.42
C TYR A 64 -1.23 8.87 6.94
N VAL A 65 -2.47 8.48 6.64
CA VAL A 65 -2.96 8.34 5.25
C VAL A 65 -2.81 9.63 4.44
N PRO A 66 -3.30 10.80 4.88
CA PRO A 66 -3.10 12.06 4.15
C PRO A 66 -1.64 12.53 4.19
N LEU A 67 -0.92 12.34 5.30
CA LEU A 67 0.50 12.71 5.40
C LEU A 67 1.35 12.00 4.33
N ARG A 68 1.06 10.72 4.07
CA ARG A 68 1.70 9.95 3.00
C ARG A 68 1.45 10.54 1.62
N GLY A 69 0.20 10.87 1.30
CA GLY A 69 -0.15 11.48 0.00
C GLY A 69 0.52 12.84 -0.22
N ILE A 70 0.67 13.64 0.85
CA ILE A 70 1.36 14.93 0.80
C ILE A 70 2.87 14.72 0.58
N ALA A 71 3.49 13.76 1.26
CA ALA A 71 4.90 13.44 1.07
C ALA A 71 5.19 12.93 -0.35
N ASP A 72 4.34 12.04 -0.88
CA ASP A 72 4.44 11.54 -2.25
C ASP A 72 4.32 12.68 -3.27
N SER A 73 3.39 13.61 -3.05
CA SER A 73 3.22 14.80 -3.90
C SER A 73 4.37 15.81 -3.79
N ALA A 74 4.95 15.96 -2.59
CA ALA A 74 6.08 16.85 -2.35
C ALA A 74 7.39 16.32 -2.98
N ILE A 75 7.59 15.01 -2.96
CA ILE A 75 8.72 14.36 -3.63
C ILE A 75 8.62 14.53 -5.15
N ASP A 76 7.43 14.40 -5.73
CA ASP A 76 7.22 14.63 -7.17
C ASP A 76 7.54 16.07 -7.58
N LYS A 77 7.22 17.04 -6.70
CA LYS A 77 7.53 18.46 -6.91
C LYS A 77 9.04 18.79 -6.85
N TYR A 78 9.84 18.00 -6.14
CA TYR A 78 11.30 18.19 -6.05
C TYR A 78 12.08 17.41 -7.13
N LYS A 79 11.39 16.51 -7.85
CA LYS A 79 11.95 15.69 -8.94
C LYS A 79 11.71 16.27 -10.33
N ARG A 80 11.03 17.42 -10.43
CA ARG A 80 10.77 18.19 -11.64
C ARG A 80 11.66 19.44 -11.66
#